data_AF-A0A2L2SUW8-F1
#
_entry.id   AF-A0A2L2SUW8-F1
#
_cell.length_a   1.000
_cell.length_b   1.000
_cell.length_c   1.000
_cell.angle_alpha   90.00
_cell.angle_beta   90.00
_cell.angle_gamma   90.00
#
_symmetry.space_group_name_H-M   'P 1'
#
loop_
_entity.id
_entity.type
_entity.pdbx_description
1 polymer ?
#
loop_
_entity_poly.entity_id
_entity_poly.type
_entity_poly.pdbx_seq_one_letter_code
_entity_poly.pdbx_strand_id
1 'polypeptide(L)'
;MPVFSSNTDMEIPGMDAEACASSADHLSSVKKFGRKWYAAGFEAGLAQATNEAEVRPTVAPTRKSEDSPDLIASLVARNEELEKELKGKDKGIVSFKKAAIDVRDYLVSAHNDMVSIIERSSGVVPDWLEKDLYNLALDLDTGKIQCAESIIKSWKEYLKPVSESHGSSGSSKLSKDN
;
A
#
# COMPACT_ATOMS: atom_id res chain seq x y z
N MET A 1 20.65 -2.01 42.09
CA MET A 1 19.45 -1.56 41.38
C MET A 1 19.90 -0.79 40.14
N PRO A 2 19.63 -1.27 38.92
CA PRO A 2 19.94 -0.48 37.73
C PRO A 2 18.91 0.64 37.62
N VAL A 3 19.40 1.88 37.58
CA VAL A 3 18.60 3.06 37.26
C VAL A 3 18.42 3.06 35.75
N PHE A 4 17.25 2.66 35.27
CA PHE A 4 16.91 2.75 33.85
C PHE A 4 16.44 4.18 33.55
N SER A 5 17.32 4.93 32.91
CA SER A 5 17.01 6.21 32.29
C SER A 5 15.88 6.01 31.29
N SER A 6 14.74 6.69 31.46
CA SER A 6 13.60 6.56 30.55
C SER A 6 13.95 7.16 29.19
N ASN A 7 14.46 6.34 28.27
CA ASN A 7 14.65 6.72 26.88
C ASN A 7 13.29 6.73 26.18
N THR A 8 12.53 7.80 26.37
CA THR A 8 11.24 8.03 25.69
C THR A 8 11.39 8.46 24.23
N ASP A 9 12.62 8.47 23.71
CA ASP A 9 12.95 8.88 22.33
C ASP A 9 12.98 7.73 21.32
N MET A 10 12.27 6.62 21.59
CA MET A 10 12.04 5.63 20.54
C MET A 10 11.13 6.19 19.45
N GLU A 11 11.66 6.24 18.23
CA GLU A 11 10.94 6.63 17.03
C GLU A 11 10.09 5.45 16.54
N ILE A 12 8.78 5.68 16.40
CA ILE A 12 7.85 4.68 15.86
C ILE A 12 7.90 4.75 14.33
N PRO A 13 8.33 3.68 13.64
CA PRO A 13 8.35 3.66 12.17
C PRO A 13 6.97 3.94 11.58
N GLY A 14 6.88 4.87 10.62
CA GLY A 14 5.64 5.18 9.89
C GLY A 14 4.68 6.15 10.57
N MET A 15 4.96 6.59 11.81
CA MET A 15 4.04 7.46 12.58
C MET A 15 3.82 8.85 11.95
N ASP A 16 4.75 9.33 11.13
CA ASP A 16 4.61 10.62 10.45
C ASP A 16 3.74 10.55 9.17
N ALA A 17 3.37 9.35 8.70
CA ALA A 17 2.59 9.16 7.48
C ALA A 17 1.07 9.20 7.69
N GLU A 18 0.57 8.98 8.91
CA GLU A 18 -0.87 8.80 9.20
C GLU A 18 -1.51 9.93 10.03
N ALA A 19 -0.76 10.99 10.31
CA ALA A 19 -1.22 12.14 11.10
C ALA A 19 -2.08 13.14 10.28
N CYS A 20 -3.13 12.67 9.62
CA CYS A 20 -4.11 13.55 8.98
C CYS A 20 -5.37 13.65 9.85
N ALA A 21 -5.70 14.87 10.26
CA ALA A 21 -6.94 15.30 10.96
C ALA A 21 -6.92 15.27 12.50
N SER A 22 -6.15 16.16 13.13
CA SER A 22 -6.57 16.88 14.34
C SER A 22 -5.69 18.12 14.54
N SER A 23 -6.13 19.10 15.35
CA SER A 23 -5.40 20.33 15.62
C SER A 23 -3.96 20.05 16.08
N ALA A 24 -3.01 20.93 15.71
CA ALA A 24 -1.58 20.75 15.94
C ALA A 24 -1.22 20.44 17.42
N ASP A 25 -1.99 20.96 18.38
CA ASP A 25 -1.78 20.75 19.81
C ASP A 25 -2.16 19.33 20.27
N HIS A 26 -3.16 18.69 19.64
CA HIS A 26 -3.57 17.32 19.97
C HIS A 26 -2.64 16.27 19.36
N LEU A 27 -2.06 16.55 18.18
CA LEU A 27 -1.10 15.69 17.52
C LEU A 27 0.17 15.46 18.36
N SER A 28 0.68 16.50 19.03
CA SER A 28 1.89 16.34 19.86
C SER A 28 1.65 15.44 21.06
N SER A 29 0.46 15.50 21.66
CA SER A 29 0.07 14.69 22.82
C SER A 29 -0.15 13.23 22.43
N VAL A 30 -0.80 12.98 21.30
CA VAL A 30 -0.99 11.63 20.74
C VAL A 30 0.36 11.02 20.36
N LYS A 31 1.26 11.78 19.71
CA LYS A 31 2.61 11.33 19.36
C LYS A 31 3.43 10.96 20.59
N LYS A 32 3.39 11.79 21.64
CA LYS A 32 4.06 11.52 22.92
C LYS A 32 3.48 10.30 23.65
N PHE A 33 2.15 10.16 23.66
CA PHE A 33 1.49 9.01 24.28
C PHE A 33 1.79 7.73 23.52
N GLY A 34 1.72 7.74 22.18
CA GLY A 34 2.08 6.63 21.32
C GLY A 34 3.52 6.16 21.53
N ARG A 35 4.49 7.08 21.58
CA ARG A 35 5.90 6.76 21.88
C ARG A 35 6.07 6.10 23.25
N LYS A 36 5.39 6.61 24.28
CA LYS A 36 5.41 6.00 25.63
C LYS A 36 4.80 4.60 25.63
N TRP A 37 3.68 4.42 24.95
CA TRP A 37 3.00 3.13 24.88
C TRP A 37 3.81 2.10 24.10
N TYR A 38 4.45 2.52 23.00
CA TYR A 38 5.37 1.68 22.23
C TYR A 38 6.61 1.29 23.04
N ALA A 39 7.26 2.24 23.71
CA ALA A 39 8.42 1.96 24.56
C ALA A 39 8.07 0.98 25.70
N ALA A 40 6.94 1.20 26.37
CA ALA A 40 6.46 0.29 27.42
C ALA A 40 6.11 -1.11 26.89
N GLY A 41 5.47 -1.19 25.71
CA GLY A 41 5.17 -2.46 25.05
C GLY A 41 6.44 -3.20 24.60
N PHE A 42 7.44 -2.47 24.11
CA PHE A 42 8.74 -3.02 23.72
C PHE A 42 9.51 -3.55 24.93
N GLU A 43 9.58 -2.79 26.02
CA GLU A 43 10.21 -3.23 27.27
C GLU A 43 9.49 -4.42 27.89
N ALA A 44 8.15 -4.43 27.89
CA ALA A 44 7.37 -5.55 28.38
C ALA A 44 7.59 -6.83 27.54
N GLY A 45 7.63 -6.70 26.21
CA GLY A 45 7.95 -7.81 25.30
C GLY A 45 9.37 -8.33 25.49
N LEU A 46 10.34 -7.43 25.70
CA LEU A 46 11.72 -7.80 25.99
C LEU A 46 11.84 -8.54 27.33
N ALA A 47 11.21 -8.02 28.38
CA ALA A 47 11.18 -8.63 29.70
C ALA A 47 10.48 -10.00 29.70
N GLN A 48 9.41 -10.14 28.92
CA GLN A 48 8.74 -11.42 28.73
C GLN A 48 9.67 -12.42 28.01
N ALA A 49 10.31 -12.01 26.92
CA ALA A 49 11.24 -12.86 26.18
C ALA A 49 12.44 -13.30 27.04
N THR A 50 12.97 -12.42 27.90
CA THR A 50 14.04 -12.78 28.83
C THR A 50 13.58 -13.73 29.93
N ASN A 51 12.38 -13.52 30.48
CA ASN A 51 11.82 -14.44 31.48
C ASN A 51 11.51 -15.82 30.89
N GLU A 52 11.00 -15.88 29.66
CA GLU A 52 10.80 -17.15 28.94
C GLU A 52 12.12 -17.85 28.61
N ALA A 53 13.20 -17.10 28.39
CA ALA A 53 14.54 -17.63 28.20
C ALA A 53 15.17 -18.16 29.50
N GLU A 54 14.91 -17.53 30.65
CA GLU A 54 15.41 -17.96 31.97
C GLU A 54 14.60 -19.13 32.57
N VAL A 55 13.31 -19.25 32.25
CA VAL A 55 12.43 -20.33 32.76
C VAL A 55 12.57 -21.63 31.94
N ARG A 56 13.29 -21.62 30.81
CA ARG A 56 13.60 -22.87 30.10
C ARG A 56 14.58 -23.71 30.93
N PRO A 57 14.27 -24.96 31.28
CA PRO A 57 15.27 -25.87 31.80
C PRO A 57 16.39 -25.98 30.78
N THR A 58 17.65 -26.04 31.23
CA THR A 58 18.85 -26.12 30.40
C THR A 58 18.72 -27.23 29.37
N VAL A 59 18.16 -26.90 28.19
CA VAL A 59 18.13 -27.80 27.05
C VAL A 59 19.56 -27.82 26.55
N ALA A 60 20.18 -29.00 26.60
CA ALA A 60 21.48 -29.28 26.00
C ALA A 60 21.58 -28.59 24.64
N PRO A 61 22.75 -28.04 24.27
CA PRO A 61 22.88 -27.22 23.07
C PRO A 61 22.38 -28.04 21.88
N THR A 62 21.21 -27.68 21.38
CA THR A 62 20.68 -28.23 20.14
C THR A 62 21.77 -27.95 19.13
N ARG A 63 22.39 -29.03 18.60
CA ARG A 63 23.38 -28.92 17.54
C ARG A 63 22.82 -27.94 16.53
N LYS A 64 23.52 -26.81 16.32
CA LYS A 64 23.21 -25.87 15.24
C LYS A 64 23.06 -26.74 14.00
N SER A 65 21.86 -26.86 13.45
CA SER A 65 21.68 -27.60 12.21
C SER A 65 22.58 -26.91 11.19
N GLU A 66 23.48 -27.66 10.57
CA GLU A 66 24.44 -27.14 9.60
C GLU A 66 23.75 -26.42 8.42
N ASP A 67 22.44 -26.64 8.23
CA ASP A 67 21.58 -25.97 7.24
C ASP A 67 21.08 -24.57 7.65
N SER A 68 21.30 -24.13 8.90
CA SER A 68 20.87 -22.82 9.41
C SER A 68 21.43 -21.61 8.62
N PRO A 69 22.73 -21.51 8.32
CA PRO A 69 23.28 -20.39 7.56
C PRO A 69 22.80 -20.38 6.09
N ASP A 70 22.62 -21.56 5.48
CA ASP A 70 22.13 -21.67 4.10
C ASP A 70 20.66 -21.25 3.98
N LEU A 71 19.83 -21.57 4.98
CA LEU A 71 18.45 -21.11 5.05
C LEU A 71 18.37 -19.59 5.20
N ILE A 72 19.26 -19.00 6.01
CA ILE A 72 19.34 -17.55 6.19
C ILE A 72 19.79 -16.88 4.89
N ALA A 73 20.83 -17.40 4.23
CA ALA A 73 21.29 -16.88 2.94
C ALA A 73 20.20 -16.96 1.86
N SER A 74 19.45 -18.07 1.80
CA SER A 74 18.33 -18.24 0.88
C SER A 74 17.18 -17.27 1.17
N LEU A 75 16.87 -17.00 2.44
CA LEU A 75 15.84 -16.03 2.84
C LEU A 75 16.26 -14.60 2.49
N VAL A 76 17.53 -14.25 2.70
CA VAL A 76 18.07 -12.94 2.30
C VAL A 76 18.00 -12.75 0.79
N ALA A 77 18.46 -13.73 0.00
CA ALA A 77 18.37 -13.67 -1.45
C ALA A 77 16.94 -13.51 -1.96
N ARG A 78 15.99 -14.23 -1.35
CA ARG A 78 14.56 -14.13 -1.69
C ARG A 78 13.97 -12.77 -1.31
N ASN A 79 14.37 -12.19 -0.18
CA ASN A 79 13.94 -10.85 0.22
C ASN A 79 14.47 -9.78 -0.74
N GLU A 80 15.73 -9.88 -1.17
CA GLU A 80 16.30 -8.95 -2.16
C GLU A 80 15.60 -9.04 -3.52
N GLU A 81 15.22 -10.24 -3.94
CA GLU A 81 14.44 -10.46 -5.17
C GLU A 81 13.04 -9.84 -5.07
N LEU A 82 12.34 -10.07 -3.95
CA LEU A 82 11.03 -9.47 -3.70
C LEU A 82 11.09 -7.94 -3.63
N GLU A 83 12.14 -7.36 -3.03
CA GLU A 83 12.35 -5.92 -3.02
C GLU A 83 12.54 -5.34 -4.43
N LYS A 84 13.29 -6.04 -5.30
CA LYS A 84 13.47 -5.63 -6.70
C LYS A 84 12.16 -5.70 -7.47
N GLU A 85 11.38 -6.76 -7.28
CA GLU A 85 10.06 -6.87 -7.90
C GLU A 85 9.11 -5.77 -7.43
N LEU A 86 9.07 -5.47 -6.13
CA LEU A 86 8.26 -4.39 -5.56
C LEU A 86 8.63 -3.03 -6.16
N LYS A 87 9.92 -2.69 -6.17
CA LYS A 87 10.41 -1.45 -6.80
C LYS A 87 10.08 -1.38 -8.29
N GLY A 88 10.15 -2.51 -8.99
CA GLY A 88 9.76 -2.61 -10.41
C GLY A 88 8.27 -2.34 -10.64
N LYS A 89 7.41 -2.97 -9.82
CA LYS A 89 5.95 -2.78 -9.86
C LYS A 89 5.56 -1.34 -9.50
N ASP A 90 6.16 -0.75 -8.48
CA ASP A 90 5.92 0.64 -8.09
C ASP A 90 6.25 1.62 -9.21
N LYS A 91 7.37 1.42 -9.91
CA LYS A 91 7.74 2.27 -11.05
C LYS A 91 6.72 2.15 -12.20
N GLY A 92 6.23 0.94 -12.47
CA GLY A 92 5.18 0.70 -13.47
C GLY A 92 3.83 1.32 -13.11
N ILE A 93 3.48 1.33 -11.82
CA ILE A 93 2.25 1.95 -11.33
C ILE A 93 2.33 3.47 -11.44
N VAL A 94 3.48 4.06 -11.12
CA VAL A 94 3.68 5.52 -11.26
C VAL A 94 3.58 5.96 -12.72
N SER A 95 4.17 5.22 -13.66
CA SER A 95 4.07 5.54 -15.09
C SER A 95 2.64 5.38 -15.60
N PHE A 96 1.94 4.31 -15.22
CA PHE A 96 0.54 4.10 -15.60
C PHE A 96 -0.38 5.19 -15.03
N LYS A 97 -0.20 5.55 -13.75
CA LYS A 97 -0.95 6.64 -13.11
C LYS A 97 -0.75 7.96 -13.85
N LYS A 98 0.49 8.28 -14.22
CA LYS A 98 0.79 9.49 -14.99
C LYS A 98 0.08 9.49 -16.33
N ALA A 99 0.22 8.42 -17.11
CA ALA A 99 -0.44 8.28 -18.42
C ALA A 99 -1.97 8.40 -18.31
N ALA A 100 -2.57 7.81 -17.28
CA ALA A 100 -4.01 7.89 -17.06
C ALA A 100 -4.49 9.31 -16.70
N ILE A 101 -3.71 10.06 -15.91
CA ILE A 101 -3.96 11.47 -15.63
C ILE A 101 -3.85 12.29 -16.91
N ASP A 102 -2.79 12.09 -17.70
CA ASP A 102 -2.56 12.81 -18.95
C ASP A 102 -3.73 12.59 -19.95
N VAL A 103 -4.22 11.35 -20.07
CA VAL A 103 -5.38 11.01 -20.92
C VAL A 103 -6.66 11.68 -20.42
N ARG A 104 -6.90 11.67 -19.10
CA ARG A 104 -8.08 12.33 -18.52
C ARG A 104 -8.03 13.84 -18.79
N ASP A 105 -6.89 14.47 -18.57
CA ASP A 105 -6.72 15.91 -18.74
C ASP A 105 -6.87 16.30 -20.22
N TYR A 106 -6.39 15.47 -21.14
CA TYR A 106 -6.64 15.63 -22.58
C TYR A 106 -8.13 15.56 -22.93
N LEU A 107 -8.87 14.58 -22.40
CA LEU A 107 -10.32 14.45 -22.62
C LEU A 107 -11.09 15.66 -22.07
N VAL A 108 -10.72 16.16 -20.90
CA VAL A 108 -11.31 17.37 -20.31
C VAL A 108 -11.06 18.58 -21.20
N SER A 109 -9.82 18.76 -21.69
CA SER A 109 -9.49 19.86 -22.60
C SER A 109 -10.29 19.77 -23.89
N ALA A 110 -10.32 18.60 -24.54
CA ALA A 110 -11.05 18.38 -25.78
C ALA A 110 -12.55 18.65 -25.62
N HIS A 111 -13.14 18.21 -24.50
CA HIS A 111 -14.54 18.51 -24.19
C HIS A 111 -14.79 20.02 -24.06
N ASN A 112 -13.93 20.74 -23.34
CA ASN A 112 -14.07 22.19 -23.16
C ASN A 112 -13.91 22.97 -24.48
N ASP A 113 -12.97 22.55 -25.33
CA ASP A 113 -12.82 23.10 -26.66
C ASP A 113 -14.09 22.87 -27.50
N MET A 114 -14.69 21.68 -27.40
CA MET A 114 -15.92 21.36 -28.12
C MET A 114 -17.12 22.17 -27.66
N VAL A 115 -17.30 22.32 -26.35
CA VAL A 115 -18.33 23.22 -25.79
C VAL A 115 -18.14 24.64 -26.29
N SER A 116 -16.89 25.14 -26.31
CA SER A 116 -16.58 26.47 -26.83
C SER A 116 -16.88 26.62 -28.33
N ILE A 117 -16.64 25.58 -29.12
CA ILE A 117 -16.97 25.55 -30.56
C ILE A 117 -18.48 25.59 -30.73
N ILE A 118 -19.23 24.77 -29.99
CA ILE A 118 -20.70 24.74 -30.02
C ILE A 118 -21.26 26.13 -29.74
N GLU A 119 -20.83 26.75 -28.63
CA GLU A 119 -21.27 28.10 -28.23
C GLU A 119 -21.01 29.15 -29.31
N ARG A 120 -19.86 29.10 -29.98
CA ARG A 120 -19.51 30.02 -31.07
C ARG A 120 -20.23 29.73 -32.38
N SER A 121 -20.64 28.48 -32.59
CA SER A 121 -21.26 28.03 -33.83
C SER A 121 -22.78 28.15 -33.81
N SER A 122 -23.39 28.27 -32.62
CA SER A 122 -24.84 28.29 -32.46
C SER A 122 -25.49 29.45 -33.25
N GLY A 123 -26.47 29.12 -34.09
CA GLY A 123 -27.15 30.08 -34.97
C GLY A 123 -26.33 30.57 -36.17
N VAL A 124 -25.10 30.08 -36.38
CA VAL A 124 -24.23 30.39 -37.52
C VAL A 124 -24.07 29.20 -38.46
N VAL A 125 -23.97 27.99 -37.89
CA VAL A 125 -23.81 26.75 -38.66
C VAL A 125 -25.15 26.09 -38.96
N PRO A 126 -25.22 25.24 -40.00
CA PRO A 126 -26.41 24.43 -40.26
C PRO A 126 -26.75 23.49 -39.10
N ASP A 127 -28.05 23.27 -38.84
CA ASP A 127 -28.57 22.45 -37.74
C ASP A 127 -27.96 21.04 -37.67
N TRP A 128 -27.66 20.42 -38.83
CA TRP A 128 -27.06 19.08 -38.86
C TRP A 128 -25.65 19.07 -38.26
N LEU A 129 -24.86 20.12 -38.50
CA LEU A 129 -23.51 20.26 -37.97
C LEU A 129 -23.55 20.59 -36.47
N GLU A 130 -24.48 21.46 -36.05
CA GLU A 130 -24.70 21.76 -34.63
C GLU A 130 -25.05 20.47 -33.85
N LYS A 131 -25.95 19.65 -34.40
CA LYS A 131 -26.32 18.36 -33.82
C LYS A 131 -25.12 17.40 -33.72
N ASP A 132 -24.28 17.32 -34.76
CA ASP A 132 -23.09 16.47 -34.75
C ASP A 132 -22.06 16.94 -33.71
N LEU A 133 -21.87 18.26 -33.56
CA LEU A 133 -21.00 18.83 -32.52
C LEU A 133 -21.50 18.51 -31.12
N TYR A 134 -22.81 18.62 -30.87
CA TYR A 134 -23.42 18.23 -29.60
C TYR A 134 -23.24 16.74 -29.28
N ASN A 135 -23.45 15.86 -30.27
CA ASN A 135 -23.22 14.42 -30.10
C ASN A 135 -21.76 14.13 -29.75
N LEU A 136 -20.82 14.80 -30.42
CA LEU A 136 -19.40 14.63 -30.16
C LEU A 136 -18.98 15.15 -28.76
N ALA A 137 -19.60 16.24 -28.28
CA ALA A 137 -19.40 16.70 -26.90
C ALA A 137 -19.94 15.69 -25.88
N LEU A 138 -21.11 15.08 -26.13
CA LEU A 138 -21.66 14.02 -25.27
C LEU A 138 -20.78 12.76 -25.24
N ASP A 139 -20.23 12.36 -26.38
CA ASP A 139 -19.31 11.23 -26.47
C ASP A 139 -18.01 11.51 -25.68
N LEU A 140 -17.47 12.72 -25.77
CA LEU A 140 -16.31 13.14 -24.98
C LEU A 140 -16.61 13.16 -23.48
N ASP A 141 -17.78 13.65 -23.07
CA ASP A 141 -18.19 13.66 -21.66
C ASP A 141 -18.34 12.24 -21.11
N THR A 142 -18.98 11.36 -21.89
CA THR A 142 -19.11 9.93 -21.58
C THR A 142 -17.73 9.28 -21.45
N GLY A 143 -16.83 9.53 -22.40
CA GLY A 143 -15.46 9.03 -22.37
C GLY A 143 -14.67 9.50 -21.15
N LYS A 144 -14.83 10.77 -20.75
CA LYS A 144 -14.24 11.32 -19.51
C LYS A 144 -14.73 10.58 -18.26
N ILE A 145 -16.04 10.34 -18.15
CA ILE A 145 -16.64 9.62 -17.00
C ILE A 145 -16.09 8.18 -16.95
N GLN A 146 -16.15 7.46 -18.08
CA GLN A 146 -15.64 6.09 -18.16
C GLN A 146 -14.15 5.99 -17.84
N CYS A 147 -13.34 6.96 -18.30
CA CYS A 147 -11.92 7.03 -17.98
C CYS A 147 -11.70 7.18 -16.46
N ALA A 148 -12.43 8.09 -15.81
CA ALA A 148 -12.35 8.29 -14.36
C ALA A 148 -12.76 7.02 -13.58
N GLU A 149 -13.85 6.36 -13.99
CA GLU A 149 -14.31 5.11 -13.38
C GLU A 149 -13.29 3.97 -13.54
N SER A 150 -12.71 3.84 -14.73
CA SER A 150 -11.69 2.82 -15.02
C SER A 150 -10.42 3.00 -14.16
N ILE A 151 -9.99 4.25 -13.96
CA ILE A 151 -8.86 4.58 -13.07
C ILE A 151 -9.19 4.18 -11.62
N ILE A 152 -10.37 4.53 -11.13
CA ILE A 152 -10.81 4.21 -9.77
C ILE A 152 -10.92 2.69 -9.58
N LYS A 153 -11.49 1.98 -10.55
CA LYS A 153 -11.61 0.52 -10.53
C LYS A 153 -10.24 -0.16 -10.46
N SER A 154 -9.33 0.25 -11.34
CA SER A 154 -7.96 -0.29 -11.38
C SER A 154 -7.22 -0.03 -10.05
N TRP A 155 -7.42 1.13 -9.44
CA TRP A 155 -6.83 1.46 -8.15
C TRP A 155 -7.40 0.63 -6.99
N LYS A 156 -8.72 0.35 -6.99
CA LYS A 156 -9.36 -0.54 -6.03
C LYS A 156 -8.90 -1.99 -6.17
N GLU A 157 -8.74 -2.47 -7.40
CA GLU A 157 -8.20 -3.80 -7.67
C GLU A 157 -6.75 -3.94 -7.20
N TYR A 158 -5.93 -2.90 -7.37
CA TYR A 158 -4.56 -2.85 -6.85
C TYR A 158 -4.50 -2.90 -5.31
N LEU A 159 -5.39 -2.18 -4.63
CA LEU A 159 -5.45 -2.14 -3.16
C LEU A 159 -6.06 -3.39 -2.53
N LYS A 160 -6.68 -4.27 -3.33
CA LYS A 160 -7.28 -5.48 -2.80
C LYS A 160 -6.16 -6.36 -2.22
N PRO A 161 -6.19 -6.69 -0.91
CA PRO A 161 -5.15 -7.51 -0.32
C PRO A 161 -5.07 -8.83 -1.09
N VAL A 162 -3.84 -9.24 -1.42
CA VAL A 162 -3.53 -10.57 -1.99
C VAL A 162 -3.75 -11.61 -0.90
N SER A 163 -4.98 -11.76 -0.44
CA SER A 163 -5.40 -12.74 0.55
C SER A 163 -5.95 -13.96 -0.18
N GLU A 164 -5.14 -14.63 -1.01
CA GLU A 164 -5.45 -15.95 -1.58
C GLU A 164 -4.33 -16.45 -2.52
N SER A 165 -3.15 -16.79 -2.00
CA SER A 165 -2.31 -17.82 -2.65
C SER A 165 -1.23 -18.34 -1.71
N HIS A 166 -1.61 -19.10 -0.68
CA HIS A 166 -0.84 -20.28 -0.24
C HIS A 166 -1.72 -21.09 0.71
N GLY A 167 -2.70 -21.78 0.12
CA GLY A 167 -3.33 -22.93 0.76
C GLY A 167 -2.25 -23.99 0.99
N SER A 168 -1.89 -24.13 2.27
CA SER A 168 -1.08 -25.21 2.83
C SER A 168 -1.53 -26.57 2.29
N SER A 169 -0.74 -27.18 1.40
CA SER A 169 -0.88 -28.60 1.06
C SER A 169 -0.16 -29.43 2.12
N GLY A 170 -0.71 -29.44 3.33
CA GLY A 170 -0.34 -30.39 4.37
C GLY A 170 -1.06 -31.72 4.12
N SER A 171 -0.54 -32.56 3.22
CA SER A 171 -0.96 -33.96 3.15
C SER A 171 -0.14 -34.80 4.13
N SER A 172 -0.53 -34.76 5.40
CA SER A 172 -0.09 -35.72 6.40
C SER A 172 -0.84 -37.04 6.20
N LYS A 173 -0.22 -37.98 5.47
CA LYS A 173 -0.64 -39.39 5.48
C LYS A 173 -0.29 -40.00 6.85
N LEU A 174 -1.26 -40.02 7.75
CA LEU A 174 -1.32 -41.00 8.83
C LEU A 174 -1.58 -42.37 8.19
N SER A 175 -0.54 -43.20 8.07
CA SER A 175 -0.70 -44.64 7.88
C SER A 175 -1.05 -45.23 9.25
N LYS A 176 -2.24 -45.80 9.33
CA LYS A 176 -2.75 -46.51 10.49
C LYS A 176 -2.43 -47.98 10.32
N ASP A 177 -1.83 -48.57 11.34
CA ASP A 177 -1.57 -49.99 11.46
C ASP A 177 -2.81 -50.85 11.23
N ASN A 178 -2.61 -51.98 10.55
CA ASN A 178 -3.20 -53.29 10.83
C ASN A 178 -2.36 -54.36 10.15
#